data_AF-A0A1I5ZDU2-F1
#
_entry.id   AF-A0A1I5ZDU2-F1
#
_cell.length_a   1.000
_cell.length_b   1.000
_cell.length_c   1.000
_cell.angle_alpha   90.00
_cell.angle_beta   90.00
_cell.angle_gamma   90.00
#
_symmetry.space_group_name_H-M   'P 1'
#
loop_
_entity.id
_entity.type
_entity.pdbx_description
1 polymer ?
#
loop_
_entity_poly.entity_id
_entity_poly.type
_entity_poly.pdbx_seq_one_letter_code
_entity_poly.pdbx_strand_id
1 'polypeptide(L)'
;MNDIAELERRIASALDRIARGVEGLGAAGDGEVPAAPEAAASEELTALQAALEDERIANAQLEERVRAIREKQDSEVAKLRAEAEEARAALAGLDSDLQRLRHANDMLTATNEEMRRALEENVGEPHLINKAMLAELESLRAARAADAAESRAVLGALTPLLAEAEARATTEQEAT
;
A
#
# COMPACT_ATOMS: atom_id res chain seq x y z
N MET A 1 31.58 -81.99 38.16
CA MET A 1 30.54 -82.75 37.42
C MET A 1 29.12 -82.28 37.73
N ASN A 2 28.85 -81.68 38.90
CA ASN A 2 27.50 -81.18 39.25
C ASN A 2 27.14 -79.85 38.53
N ASP A 3 28.15 -79.04 38.19
CA ASP A 3 27.94 -77.72 37.56
C ASP A 3 27.44 -77.82 36.11
N ILE A 4 27.84 -78.86 35.39
CA ILE A 4 27.39 -79.10 34.01
C ILE A 4 25.90 -79.45 34.00
N ALA A 5 25.45 -80.30 34.93
CA ALA A 5 24.04 -80.67 35.06
C ALA A 5 23.13 -79.52 35.54
N GLU A 6 23.71 -78.52 36.23
CA GLU A 6 22.99 -77.29 36.59
C GLU A 6 22.90 -76.32 35.42
N LEU A 7 23.98 -76.18 34.64
CA LEU A 7 24.00 -75.38 33.41
C LEU A 7 23.03 -75.95 32.37
N GLU A 8 22.99 -77.27 32.18
CA GLU A 8 22.04 -77.94 31.28
C GLU A 8 20.58 -77.68 31.69
N ARG A 9 20.27 -77.75 32.99
CA ARG A 9 18.92 -77.44 33.51
C ARG A 9 18.54 -75.97 33.32
N ARG A 10 19.48 -75.03 33.50
CA ARG A 10 19.23 -73.60 33.25
C ARG A 10 19.06 -73.31 31.76
N ILE A 11 19.82 -73.96 30.89
CA ILE A 11 19.69 -73.81 29.44
C ILE A 11 18.35 -74.37 28.96
N ALA A 12 17.96 -75.57 29.40
CA ALA A 12 16.65 -76.14 29.06
C ALA A 12 15.48 -75.24 29.50
N SER A 13 15.55 -74.69 30.72
CA SER A 13 14.53 -73.74 31.20
C SER A 13 14.51 -72.43 30.41
N ALA A 14 15.67 -71.92 29.98
CA ALA A 14 15.75 -70.73 29.15
C ALA A 14 15.17 -70.97 27.75
N LEU A 15 15.45 -72.13 27.15
CA LEU A 15 14.91 -72.52 25.85
C LEU A 15 13.39 -72.71 25.90
N ASP A 16 12.83 -73.34 26.93
CA ASP A 16 11.38 -73.44 27.12
C ASP A 16 10.71 -72.07 27.28
N ARG A 17 11.37 -71.13 27.97
CA ARG A 17 10.86 -69.76 28.13
C ARG A 17 10.88 -69.01 26.80
N ILE A 18 11.92 -69.21 25.99
CA ILE A 18 12.02 -68.63 24.65
C ILE A 18 10.95 -69.23 23.74
N ALA A 19 10.77 -70.56 23.75
CA ALA A 19 9.75 -71.24 22.96
C ALA A 19 8.34 -70.69 23.26
N ARG A 20 7.99 -70.55 24.54
CA ARG A 20 6.71 -69.93 24.96
C ARG A 20 6.62 -68.45 24.59
N GLY A 21 7.74 -67.72 24.62
CA GLY A 21 7.80 -66.32 24.18
C GLY A 21 7.54 -66.18 22.68
N VAL A 22 8.11 -67.08 21.86
CA VAL A 22 7.92 -67.11 20.41
C VAL A 22 6.51 -67.56 20.04
N GLU A 23 5.94 -68.54 20.73
CA GLU A 23 4.52 -68.92 20.58
C GLU A 23 3.59 -67.77 20.98
N GLY A 24 3.92 -67.01 22.02
CA GLY A 24 3.16 -65.82 22.43
C GLY A 24 3.26 -64.66 21.42
N LEU A 25 4.41 -64.47 20.77
CA LEU A 25 4.60 -63.53 19.67
C LEU A 25 3.88 -63.98 18.39
N GLY A 26 3.86 -65.28 18.11
CA GLY A 26 3.08 -65.89 17.04
C GLY A 26 1.58 -65.73 17.28
N ALA A 27 1.10 -65.99 18.50
CA ALA A 27 -0.29 -65.80 18.90
C ALA A 27 -0.70 -64.31 19.00
N ALA A 28 0.25 -63.40 19.21
CA ALA A 28 0.01 -61.95 19.09
C ALA A 28 0.00 -61.47 17.63
N GLY A 29 0.56 -62.25 16.69
CA GLY A 29 0.46 -62.03 15.24
C GLY A 29 -0.76 -62.71 14.60
N ASP A 30 -1.18 -63.86 15.13
CA ASP A 30 -2.38 -64.62 14.73
C ASP A 30 -3.63 -64.25 15.57
N GLY A 31 -3.45 -63.36 16.54
CA GLY A 31 -4.53 -62.70 17.23
C GLY A 31 -5.18 -61.74 16.24
N GLU A 32 -6.22 -62.25 15.57
CA GLU A 32 -7.26 -61.53 14.85
C GLU A 32 -7.29 -60.07 15.30
N VAL A 33 -6.58 -59.22 14.57
CA VAL A 33 -6.78 -57.77 14.65
C VAL A 33 -8.28 -57.65 14.46
N PRO A 34 -9.06 -57.13 15.42
CA PRO A 34 -10.45 -56.84 15.12
C PRO A 34 -10.34 -55.91 13.93
N ALA A 35 -10.81 -56.37 12.76
CA ALA A 35 -10.81 -55.59 11.55
C ALA A 35 -11.66 -54.35 11.88
N ALA A 36 -11.01 -53.30 12.40
CA ALA A 36 -11.58 -51.99 12.47
C ALA A 36 -12.03 -51.74 11.04
N PRO A 37 -13.33 -51.48 10.81
CA PRO A 37 -13.93 -51.64 9.50
C PRO A 37 -13.11 -50.81 8.51
N GLU A 38 -12.33 -51.47 7.67
CA GLU A 38 -11.44 -50.83 6.69
C GLU A 38 -12.26 -49.93 5.75
N ALA A 39 -13.55 -50.26 5.59
CA ALA A 39 -14.57 -49.43 4.97
C ALA A 39 -14.81 -48.08 5.67
N ALA A 40 -14.89 -48.03 7.01
CA ALA A 40 -15.08 -46.79 7.76
C ALA A 40 -13.84 -45.89 7.71
N ALA A 41 -12.64 -46.48 7.79
CA ALA A 41 -11.40 -45.74 7.59
C ALA A 41 -11.25 -45.20 6.15
N SER A 42 -11.75 -45.94 5.15
CA SER A 42 -11.80 -45.49 3.76
C SER A 42 -12.79 -44.36 3.54
N GLU A 43 -13.95 -44.37 4.20
CA GLU A 43 -14.95 -43.28 4.13
C GLU A 43 -14.46 -42.00 4.82
N GLU A 44 -13.76 -42.11 5.95
CA GLU A 44 -13.13 -40.96 6.61
C GLU A 44 -12.03 -40.34 5.73
N LEU A 45 -11.24 -41.16 5.03
CA LEU A 45 -10.22 -40.68 4.10
C LEU A 45 -10.82 -39.92 2.91
N THR A 46 -11.93 -40.39 2.32
CA THR A 46 -12.59 -39.69 1.21
C THR A 46 -13.24 -38.39 1.67
N ALA A 47 -13.85 -38.37 2.87
CA ALA A 47 -14.40 -37.16 3.46
C ALA A 47 -13.32 -36.10 3.74
N LEU A 48 -12.15 -36.51 4.28
CA LEU A 48 -11.01 -35.63 4.51
C LEU A 48 -10.39 -35.11 3.21
N GLN A 49 -10.36 -35.93 2.15
CA GLN A 49 -9.90 -35.51 0.83
C GLN A 49 -10.82 -34.45 0.23
N ALA A 50 -12.15 -34.66 0.30
CA ALA A 50 -13.13 -33.70 -0.17
C ALA A 50 -13.01 -32.35 0.58
N ALA A 51 -12.91 -32.39 1.91
CA ALA A 51 -12.71 -31.18 2.72
C ALA A 51 -11.39 -30.45 2.38
N LEU A 52 -10.32 -31.19 2.10
CA LEU A 52 -9.04 -30.60 1.67
C LEU A 52 -9.16 -29.96 0.27
N GLU A 53 -9.90 -30.56 -0.64
CA GLU A 53 -10.20 -30.00 -1.97
C GLU A 53 -10.99 -28.69 -1.83
N ASP A 54 -12.03 -28.69 -0.99
CA ASP A 54 -12.87 -27.50 -0.73
C ASP A 54 -12.04 -26.36 -0.12
N GLU A 55 -11.20 -26.65 0.88
CA GLU A 55 -10.28 -25.67 1.50
C GLU A 55 -9.23 -25.15 0.51
N ARG A 56 -8.75 -25.98 -0.43
CA ARG A 56 -7.85 -25.53 -1.50
C ARG A 56 -8.54 -24.58 -2.47
N ILE A 57 -9.79 -24.86 -2.83
CA ILE A 57 -10.59 -23.97 -3.69
C ILE A 57 -10.84 -22.64 -2.97
N ALA A 58 -11.22 -22.69 -1.69
CA ALA A 58 -11.44 -21.49 -0.88
C ALA A 58 -10.15 -20.65 -0.76
N ASN A 59 -9.01 -21.28 -0.52
CA ASN A 59 -7.71 -20.58 -0.49
C ASN A 59 -7.37 -19.96 -1.84
N ALA A 60 -7.56 -20.68 -2.96
CA ALA A 60 -7.30 -20.12 -4.29
C ALA A 60 -8.16 -18.87 -4.58
N GLN A 61 -9.45 -18.90 -4.20
CA GLN A 61 -10.33 -17.75 -4.32
C GLN A 61 -9.91 -16.57 -3.42
N LEU A 62 -9.46 -16.86 -2.19
CA LEU A 62 -8.96 -15.83 -1.28
C LEU A 62 -7.65 -15.22 -1.79
N GLU A 63 -6.73 -16.01 -2.31
CA GLU A 63 -5.49 -15.53 -2.92
C GLU A 63 -5.76 -14.63 -4.13
N GLU A 64 -6.72 -15.00 -4.98
CA GLU A 64 -7.14 -14.17 -6.11
C GLU A 64 -7.77 -12.86 -5.64
N ARG A 65 -8.67 -12.90 -4.64
CA ARG A 65 -9.24 -11.69 -4.04
C ARG A 65 -8.18 -10.79 -3.42
N VAL A 66 -7.22 -11.37 -2.68
CA VAL A 66 -6.10 -10.61 -2.10
C VAL A 66 -5.25 -9.99 -3.19
N ARG A 67 -4.99 -10.71 -4.28
CA ARG A 67 -4.25 -10.18 -5.44
C ARG A 67 -4.98 -9.00 -6.07
N ALA A 68 -6.28 -9.15 -6.37
CA ALA A 68 -7.09 -8.08 -6.94
C ALA A 68 -7.17 -6.85 -6.03
N ILE A 69 -7.30 -7.06 -4.71
CA ILE A 69 -7.29 -5.96 -3.72
C ILE A 69 -5.93 -5.26 -3.71
N ARG A 70 -4.82 -6.02 -3.73
CA ARG A 70 -3.48 -5.44 -3.76
C ARG A 70 -3.24 -4.64 -5.04
N GLU A 71 -3.58 -5.17 -6.20
CA GLU A 71 -3.47 -4.45 -7.47
C GLU A 71 -4.28 -3.15 -7.48
N LYS A 72 -5.51 -3.18 -6.94
CA LYS A 72 -6.33 -1.98 -6.77
C LYS A 72 -5.72 -1.00 -5.76
N GLN A 73 -5.20 -1.48 -4.64
CA GLN A 73 -4.55 -0.61 -3.65
C GLN A 73 -3.29 0.03 -4.21
N ASP A 74 -2.46 -0.73 -4.92
CA ASP A 74 -1.22 -0.24 -5.52
C ASP A 74 -1.51 0.81 -6.59
N SER A 75 -2.57 0.63 -7.40
CA SER A 75 -2.99 1.63 -8.40
C SER A 75 -3.55 2.90 -7.76
N GLU A 76 -4.40 2.80 -6.75
CA GLU A 76 -4.92 3.96 -6.01
C GLU A 76 -3.80 4.71 -5.27
N VAL A 77 -2.87 3.99 -4.63
CA VAL A 77 -1.71 4.60 -3.97
C VAL A 77 -0.81 5.29 -4.98
N ALA A 78 -0.58 4.70 -6.16
CA ALA A 78 0.18 5.33 -7.23
C ALA A 78 -0.49 6.61 -7.73
N LYS A 79 -1.81 6.60 -7.92
CA LYS A 79 -2.61 7.76 -8.31
C LYS A 79 -2.51 8.89 -7.28
N LEU A 80 -2.80 8.59 -6.00
CA LEU A 80 -2.72 9.58 -4.92
C LEU A 80 -1.31 10.15 -4.75
N ARG A 81 -0.26 9.34 -4.95
CA ARG A 81 1.12 9.84 -4.94
C ARG A 81 1.39 10.81 -6.09
N ALA A 82 0.91 10.51 -7.30
CA ALA A 82 1.06 11.40 -8.45
C ALA A 82 0.34 12.74 -8.22
N GLU A 83 -0.90 12.70 -7.73
CA GLU A 83 -1.68 13.89 -7.38
C GLU A 83 -0.99 14.73 -6.29
N ALA A 84 -0.44 14.09 -5.26
CA ALA A 84 0.29 14.77 -4.20
C ALA A 84 1.58 15.47 -4.71
N GLU A 85 2.32 14.83 -5.61
CA GLU A 85 3.51 15.45 -6.23
C GLU A 85 3.13 16.62 -7.14
N GLU A 86 2.05 16.50 -7.92
CA GLU A 86 1.54 17.60 -8.75
C GLU A 86 1.09 18.79 -7.89
N ALA A 87 0.35 18.54 -6.81
CA ALA A 87 -0.07 19.57 -5.87
C ALA A 87 1.13 20.27 -5.21
N ARG A 88 2.18 19.52 -4.83
CA ARG A 88 3.42 20.09 -4.29
C ARG A 88 4.13 20.98 -5.30
N ALA A 89 4.21 20.56 -6.56
CA ALA A 89 4.80 21.35 -7.63
C ALA A 89 4.01 22.65 -7.89
N ALA A 90 2.68 22.57 -7.90
CA ALA A 90 1.82 23.74 -8.05
C ALA A 90 2.00 24.75 -6.90
N LEU A 91 2.07 24.27 -5.65
CA LEU A 91 2.32 25.12 -4.47
C LEU A 91 3.69 25.78 -4.52
N ALA A 92 4.74 25.05 -4.93
CA ALA A 92 6.07 25.62 -5.09
C ALA A 92 6.11 26.71 -6.18
N GLY A 93 5.38 26.50 -7.28
CA GLY A 93 5.21 27.52 -8.33
C GLY A 93 4.52 28.79 -7.82
N LEU A 94 3.42 28.63 -7.08
CA LEU A 94 2.67 29.74 -6.49
C LEU A 94 3.52 30.53 -5.48
N ASP A 95 4.28 29.85 -4.61
CA ASP A 95 5.17 30.52 -3.65
C ASP A 95 6.23 31.36 -4.37
N SER A 96 6.86 30.82 -5.41
CA SER A 96 7.82 31.57 -6.24
C SER A 96 7.16 32.82 -6.86
N ASP A 97 5.95 32.70 -7.42
CA ASP A 97 5.28 33.84 -8.05
C ASP A 97 4.85 34.89 -7.02
N LEU A 98 4.41 34.49 -5.83
CA LEU A 98 4.12 35.40 -4.70
C LEU A 98 5.38 36.11 -4.21
N GLN A 99 6.52 35.42 -4.13
CA GLN A 99 7.80 36.04 -3.78
C GLN A 99 8.22 37.09 -4.81
N ARG A 100 8.07 36.80 -6.11
CA ARG A 100 8.32 37.80 -7.17
C ARG A 100 7.39 39.00 -7.05
N LEU A 101 6.10 38.78 -6.77
CA LEU A 101 5.14 39.86 -6.56
C LEU A 101 5.51 40.74 -5.37
N ARG A 102 5.91 40.15 -4.23
CA ARG A 102 6.39 40.91 -3.07
C ARG A 102 7.62 41.75 -3.42
N HIS A 103 8.61 41.14 -4.05
CA HIS A 103 9.83 41.84 -4.46
C HIS A 103 9.53 43.00 -5.41
N ALA A 104 8.69 42.79 -6.43
CA ALA A 104 8.33 43.85 -7.36
C ALA A 104 7.57 45.00 -6.69
N ASN A 105 6.72 44.72 -5.69
CA ASN A 105 6.05 45.74 -4.89
C ASN A 105 7.01 46.50 -3.96
N ASP A 106 7.99 45.82 -3.36
CA ASP A 106 9.02 46.47 -2.53
C ASP A 106 9.85 47.43 -3.38
N MET A 107 10.24 47.01 -4.59
CA MET A 107 10.95 47.86 -5.55
C MET A 107 10.10 49.06 -5.99
N LEU A 108 8.80 48.86 -6.22
CA LEU A 108 7.88 49.95 -6.50
C LEU A 108 7.78 50.95 -5.35
N THR A 109 7.66 50.47 -4.12
CA THR A 109 7.58 51.34 -2.93
C THR A 109 8.85 52.17 -2.78
N ALA A 110 10.02 51.51 -2.91
CA ALA A 110 11.32 52.18 -2.83
C ALA A 110 11.49 53.24 -3.91
N THR A 111 11.13 52.94 -5.16
CA THR A 111 11.20 53.93 -6.26
C THR A 111 10.24 55.10 -6.07
N ASN A 112 9.05 54.87 -5.52
CA ASN A 112 8.12 55.93 -5.17
C ASN A 112 8.64 56.82 -4.03
N GLU A 113 9.30 56.24 -3.03
CA GLU A 113 9.96 57.03 -1.97
C GLU A 113 11.11 57.88 -2.50
N GLU A 114 11.96 57.32 -3.37
CA GLU A 114 13.04 58.07 -4.02
C GLU A 114 12.49 59.25 -4.85
N MET A 115 11.43 59.02 -5.64
CA MET A 115 10.78 60.09 -6.39
C MET A 115 10.20 61.18 -5.48
N ARG A 116 9.56 60.81 -4.36
CA ARG A 116 9.03 61.79 -3.41
C ARG A 116 10.15 62.65 -2.81
N ARG A 117 11.26 62.04 -2.39
CA ARG A 117 12.42 62.79 -1.87
C ARG A 117 13.00 63.74 -2.91
N ALA A 118 13.18 63.28 -4.16
CA ALA A 118 13.66 64.12 -5.25
C ALA A 118 12.72 65.31 -5.52
N LEU A 119 11.40 65.09 -5.48
CA LEU A 119 10.40 66.16 -5.60
C LEU A 119 10.44 67.15 -4.42
N GLU A 120 10.58 66.65 -3.18
CA GLU A 120 10.71 67.49 -1.96
C GLU A 120 11.97 68.37 -2.01
N GLU A 121 13.07 67.82 -2.51
CA GLU A 121 14.33 68.54 -2.73
C GLU A 121 14.29 69.46 -3.97
N ASN A 122 13.18 69.47 -4.72
CA ASN A 122 13.01 70.16 -6.01
C ASN A 122 14.08 69.76 -7.05
N VAL A 123 14.61 68.54 -6.96
CA VAL A 123 15.54 67.96 -7.92
C VAL A 123 14.74 67.12 -8.91
N GLY A 124 14.55 67.65 -10.12
CA GLY A 124 13.93 66.91 -11.21
C GLY A 124 14.91 65.93 -11.84
N GLU A 125 14.75 64.64 -11.58
CA GLU A 125 15.59 63.57 -12.15
C GLU A 125 14.81 62.71 -13.14
N PRO A 126 14.96 62.92 -14.47
CA PRO A 126 14.22 62.15 -15.49
C PRO A 126 14.45 60.63 -15.44
N HIS A 127 15.59 60.19 -14.90
CA HIS A 127 15.91 58.78 -14.79
C HIS A 127 15.10 58.08 -13.68
N LEU A 128 14.63 58.80 -12.66
CA LEU A 128 13.73 58.26 -11.63
C LEU A 128 12.37 57.93 -12.21
N ILE A 129 11.87 58.74 -13.15
CA ILE A 129 10.61 58.48 -13.86
C ILE A 129 10.72 57.16 -14.65
N ASN A 130 11.80 56.98 -15.41
CA ASN A 130 12.04 55.74 -16.14
C ASN A 130 12.19 54.54 -15.20
N LYS A 131 12.87 54.71 -14.06
CA LYS A 131 13.01 53.66 -13.03
C LYS A 131 11.66 53.27 -12.42
N ALA A 132 10.83 54.25 -12.12
CA ALA A 132 9.48 54.02 -11.60
C ALA A 132 8.56 53.33 -12.62
N MET A 133 8.59 53.77 -13.88
CA MET A 133 7.84 53.10 -14.96
C MET A 133 8.26 51.64 -15.14
N LEU A 134 9.56 51.33 -15.05
CA LEU A 134 10.04 49.96 -15.12
C LEU A 134 9.60 49.12 -13.91
N ALA A 135 9.66 49.69 -12.70
CA ALA A 135 9.19 49.03 -11.50
C ALA A 135 7.67 48.77 -11.54
N GLU A 136 6.88 49.70 -12.10
CA GLU A 136 5.43 49.53 -12.28
C GLU A 136 5.10 48.45 -13.31
N LEU A 137 5.82 48.41 -14.44
CA LEU A 137 5.64 47.33 -15.41
C LEU A 137 6.00 45.97 -14.81
N GLU A 138 7.06 45.90 -14.00
CA GLU A 138 7.45 44.65 -13.35
C GLU A 138 6.45 44.20 -12.29
N SER A 139 5.90 45.13 -11.50
CA SER A 139 4.86 44.78 -10.52
C SER A 139 3.57 44.31 -11.18
N LEU A 140 3.15 44.95 -12.29
CA LEU A 140 1.97 44.54 -13.04
C LEU A 140 2.15 43.16 -13.68
N ARG A 141 3.36 42.87 -14.19
CA ARG A 141 3.70 41.54 -14.71
C ARG A 141 3.70 40.48 -13.61
N ALA A 142 4.30 40.79 -12.47
CA ALA A 142 4.33 39.87 -11.34
C ALA A 142 2.91 39.61 -10.78
N ALA A 143 2.06 40.63 -10.72
CA ALA A 143 0.67 40.51 -10.30
C ALA A 143 -0.12 39.61 -11.25
N ARG A 144 -0.03 39.88 -12.56
CA ARG A 144 -0.65 39.04 -13.60
C ARG A 144 -0.17 37.59 -13.54
N ALA A 145 1.12 37.36 -13.27
CA ALA A 145 1.68 36.01 -13.15
C ALA A 145 1.13 35.28 -11.93
N ALA A 146 1.06 35.97 -10.78
CA ALA A 146 0.47 35.43 -9.55
C ALA A 146 -1.03 35.09 -9.74
N ASP A 147 -1.82 35.99 -10.31
CA ASP A 147 -3.25 35.78 -10.60
C ASP A 147 -3.47 34.56 -11.52
N ALA A 148 -2.62 34.40 -12.55
CA ALA A 148 -2.68 33.28 -13.47
C ALA A 148 -2.25 31.96 -12.81
N ALA A 149 -1.28 31.99 -11.90
CA ALA A 149 -0.88 30.83 -11.10
C ALA A 149 -2.00 30.40 -10.13
N GLU A 150 -2.61 31.35 -9.43
CA GLU A 150 -3.76 31.12 -8.55
C GLU A 150 -4.93 30.52 -9.33
N SER A 151 -5.30 31.12 -10.47
CA SER A 151 -6.39 30.64 -11.32
C SER A 151 -6.16 29.19 -11.77
N ARG A 152 -4.92 28.84 -12.17
CA ARG A 152 -4.56 27.47 -12.55
C ARG A 152 -4.64 26.50 -11.36
N ALA A 153 -4.19 26.93 -10.18
CA ALA A 153 -4.29 26.10 -8.96
C ALA A 153 -5.76 25.84 -8.58
N VAL A 154 -6.62 26.85 -8.65
CA VAL A 154 -8.06 26.70 -8.39
C VAL A 154 -8.71 25.78 -9.42
N LEU A 155 -8.42 25.96 -10.71
CA LEU A 155 -8.94 25.07 -11.75
C LEU A 155 -8.47 23.63 -11.54
N GLY A 156 -7.18 23.43 -11.25
CA GLY A 156 -6.62 22.11 -10.94
C GLY A 156 -7.30 21.43 -9.74
N ALA A 157 -7.73 22.19 -8.74
CA ALA A 157 -8.48 21.67 -7.60
C ALA A 157 -9.96 21.39 -7.91
N LEU A 158 -10.61 22.21 -8.75
CA LEU A 158 -12.04 22.09 -9.05
C LEU A 158 -12.35 21.04 -10.13
N THR A 159 -11.48 20.88 -11.14
CA THR A 159 -11.67 19.91 -12.22
C THR A 159 -11.93 18.47 -11.72
N PRO A 160 -11.14 17.89 -10.79
CA PRO A 160 -11.41 16.53 -10.31
C PRO A 160 -12.71 16.46 -9.50
N LEU A 161 -13.03 17.48 -8.69
CA LEU A 161 -14.28 17.51 -7.92
C LEU A 161 -15.51 17.57 -8.83
N LEU A 162 -15.42 18.29 -9.95
CA LEU A 162 -16.49 18.35 -10.94
C LEU A 162 -16.66 17.00 -11.65
N ALA A 163 -15.56 16.37 -12.06
CA ALA A 163 -15.59 15.05 -12.70
C ALA A 163 -16.19 13.98 -11.76
N GLU A 164 -15.86 14.02 -10.46
CA GLU A 164 -16.49 13.15 -9.46
C GLU A 164 -17.99 13.43 -9.29
N ALA A 165 -18.39 14.70 -9.29
CA ALA A 165 -19.80 15.08 -9.19
C ALA A 165 -20.62 14.62 -10.41
N GLU A 166 -20.07 14.77 -11.62
CA GLU A 166 -20.67 14.28 -12.87
C GLU A 166 -20.81 12.75 -12.85
N ALA A 167 -19.76 12.03 -12.44
CA ALA A 167 -19.81 10.56 -12.34
C ALA A 167 -20.90 10.09 -11.37
N ARG A 168 -21.07 10.77 -10.22
CA ARG A 168 -22.14 10.47 -9.27
C ARG A 168 -23.52 10.73 -9.86
N ALA A 169 -23.71 11.85 -10.55
CA ALA A 169 -24.98 12.19 -11.18
C ALA A 169 -25.37 11.16 -12.26
N THR A 170 -24.42 10.66 -13.05
CA THR A 170 -24.68 9.61 -14.05
C THR A 170 -25.08 8.28 -13.39
N THR A 171 -24.42 7.89 -12.29
CA THR A 171 -24.78 6.66 -11.57
C THR A 171 -26.16 6.73 -10.91
N GLU A 172 -26.61 7.91 -10.49
CA GLU A 172 -27.95 8.10 -9.92
C GLU A 172 -29.05 8.04 -11.00
N GLN A 173 -28.78 8.52 -12.22
CA GLN A 173 -29.72 8.45 -13.35
C GLN A 173 -29.88 7.04 -13.93
N GLU A 174 -28.83 6.22 -13.92
CA GLU A 174 -28.91 4.82 -14.38
C GLU A 174 -29.61 3.90 -13.36
N ALA A 175 -29.71 4.32 -12.10
CA ALA A 175 -30.36 3.57 -11.03
C ALA A 175 -31.88 3.84 -10.91
N THR A 176 -32.41 4.83 -11.65
CA THR A 176 -33.84 5.21 -11.69
C THR A 176 -34.50 4.80 -12.99
#